data_AF-A0A8J6VVT5-F1
#
_entry.id   AF-A0A8J6VVT5-F1
#
_cell.length_a   1.000
_cell.length_b   1.000
_cell.length_c   1.000
_cell.angle_alpha   90.00
_cell.angle_beta   90.00
_cell.angle_gamma   90.00
#
_symmetry.space_group_name_H-M   'P 1'
#
loop_
_entity.id
_entity.type
_entity.pdbx_description
1 polymer ?
#
loop_
_entity_poly.entity_id
_entity_poly.type
_entity_poly.pdbx_seq_one_letter_code
_entity_poly.pdbx_strand_id
1 'polypeptide(L)'
;MPELLGFQDRVAVLASMHQKETVIAPILELELGLKIVVPPDLDTDRFGTFTREKNRPGSQLETARLKAKQALSLTGETLAIASEGAFGPHPQIPWLSCDREIILLLDQRQEIEIVGQTLSTETNFASQTITSYAEAQAFAAKAGFPAHGLIIMSDRDTKNPSAIFKGIRTEAALYEAVMQALAQSTSSRIHIETDMRAMHNPTRMQAIAAATEDLVRNIRQVCPQCGCPGFAIVEALTGLVCAHCHSPTRLTRSVRYECQKCHFSEEVLFPNGLTTADPAQCLYCNP
;
A
#
# COMPACT_ATOMS: atom_id res chain seq x y z
N MET A 1 18.85 -11.51 -16.49
CA MET A 1 17.95 -10.33 -16.52
C MET A 1 18.29 -9.29 -15.44
N PRO A 2 18.53 -9.64 -14.16
CA PRO A 2 18.88 -8.68 -13.10
C PRO A 2 20.12 -7.82 -13.38
N GLU A 3 21.17 -8.42 -13.96
CA GLU A 3 22.41 -7.73 -14.34
C GLU A 3 22.18 -6.60 -15.37
N LEU A 4 21.25 -6.80 -16.30
CA LEU A 4 20.93 -5.82 -17.35
C LEU A 4 20.22 -4.57 -16.80
N LEU A 5 19.61 -4.68 -15.62
CA LEU A 5 18.90 -3.58 -14.96
C LEU A 5 19.81 -2.81 -13.97
N GLY A 6 21.05 -3.27 -13.75
CA GLY A 6 21.99 -2.62 -12.86
C GLY A 6 21.63 -2.71 -11.36
N PHE A 7 20.86 -3.73 -10.96
CA PHE A 7 20.46 -3.97 -9.57
C PHE A 7 21.20 -5.13 -8.90
N GLN A 8 21.71 -6.08 -9.69
CA GLN A 8 22.40 -7.27 -9.19
C GLN A 8 23.50 -6.92 -8.16
N ASP A 9 23.48 -7.62 -7.03
CA ASP A 9 24.41 -7.51 -5.91
C ASP A 9 24.46 -6.15 -5.17
N ARG A 10 23.59 -5.19 -5.56
CA ARG A 10 23.51 -3.90 -4.86
C ARG A 10 22.76 -4.04 -3.55
N VAL A 11 23.23 -3.31 -2.56
CA VAL A 11 22.52 -3.14 -1.28
C VAL A 11 21.38 -2.16 -1.48
N ALA A 12 20.19 -2.57 -1.10
CA ALA A 12 18.98 -1.75 -1.08
C ALA A 12 18.48 -1.64 0.36
N VAL A 13 18.33 -0.41 0.83
CA VAL A 13 17.89 -0.14 2.19
C VAL A 13 16.37 -0.09 2.24
N LEU A 14 15.76 -1.01 2.97
CA LEU A 14 14.32 -1.05 3.16
C LEU A 14 13.92 -0.15 4.35
N ALA A 15 13.28 0.96 4.02
CA ALA A 15 12.73 1.93 4.94
C ALA A 15 11.40 1.44 5.53
N SER A 16 11.46 0.43 6.38
CA SER A 16 10.28 -0.24 6.94
C SER A 16 10.40 -0.53 8.43
N MET A 17 9.26 -0.55 9.10
CA MET A 17 9.05 -1.16 10.41
C MET A 17 7.94 -2.22 10.30
N HIS A 18 7.77 -3.02 11.36
CA HIS A 18 6.69 -4.01 11.48
C HIS A 18 6.80 -5.22 10.53
N GLN A 19 8.00 -5.75 10.35
CA GLN A 19 8.25 -7.05 9.70
C GLN A 19 7.87 -7.16 8.22
N LYS A 20 7.64 -6.05 7.52
CA LYS A 20 7.28 -6.06 6.09
C LYS A 20 8.42 -6.61 5.20
N GLU A 21 9.65 -6.54 5.68
CA GLU A 21 10.82 -7.14 5.03
C GLU A 21 10.63 -8.64 4.75
N THR A 22 9.83 -9.34 5.56
CA THR A 22 9.57 -10.78 5.37
C THR A 22 8.82 -11.10 4.07
N VAL A 23 8.10 -10.13 3.49
CA VAL A 23 7.41 -10.30 2.19
C VAL A 23 8.04 -9.46 1.08
N ILE A 24 8.65 -8.31 1.41
CA ILE A 24 9.29 -7.45 0.40
C ILE A 24 10.65 -8.03 -0.02
N ALA A 25 11.49 -8.43 0.94
CA ALA A 25 12.87 -8.80 0.65
C ALA A 25 12.97 -10.04 -0.25
N PRO A 26 12.29 -11.16 0.04
CA PRO A 26 12.44 -12.37 -0.78
C PRO A 26 12.10 -12.14 -2.26
N ILE A 27 11.09 -11.30 -2.54
CA ILE A 27 10.68 -10.97 -3.92
C ILE A 27 11.77 -10.17 -4.63
N LEU A 28 12.29 -9.11 -3.99
CA LEU A 28 13.29 -8.23 -4.61
C LEU A 28 14.66 -8.92 -4.76
N GLU A 29 15.05 -9.74 -3.79
CA GLU A 29 16.29 -10.52 -3.84
C GLU A 29 16.23 -11.55 -4.97
N LEU A 30 15.11 -12.27 -5.11
CA LEU A 30 14.92 -13.25 -6.18
C LEU A 30 14.84 -12.60 -7.57
N GLU A 31 13.99 -11.58 -7.73
CA GLU A 31 13.63 -11.08 -9.05
C GLU A 31 14.62 -10.05 -9.61
N LEU A 32 15.36 -9.36 -8.73
CA LEU A 32 16.28 -8.26 -9.07
C LEU A 32 17.72 -8.48 -8.56
N GLY A 33 17.99 -9.54 -7.79
CA GLY A 33 19.33 -9.82 -7.26
C GLY A 33 19.84 -8.80 -6.25
N LEU A 34 18.93 -8.04 -5.63
CA LEU A 34 19.26 -7.06 -4.59
C LEU A 34 19.70 -7.76 -3.30
N LYS A 35 20.38 -7.02 -2.42
CA LYS A 35 20.63 -7.41 -1.02
C LYS A 35 19.86 -6.46 -0.13
N ILE A 36 18.81 -6.94 0.52
CA ILE A 36 17.93 -6.06 1.30
C ILE A 36 18.46 -5.93 2.73
N VAL A 37 18.61 -4.68 3.18
CA VAL A 37 19.00 -4.38 4.57
C VAL A 37 17.95 -3.49 5.22
N VAL A 38 17.58 -3.79 6.46
CA VAL A 38 16.67 -2.96 7.26
C VAL A 38 17.51 -2.23 8.31
N PRO A 39 17.60 -0.89 8.28
CA PRO A 39 18.37 -0.17 9.28
C PRO A 39 17.74 -0.32 10.67
N PRO A 40 18.49 -0.71 11.70
CA PRO A 40 17.93 -0.93 13.04
C PRO A 40 17.40 0.37 13.69
N ASP A 41 18.00 1.51 13.36
CA ASP A 41 17.70 2.82 13.97
C ASP A 41 16.64 3.64 13.20
N LEU A 42 15.98 3.05 12.19
CA LEU A 42 14.99 3.76 11.39
C LEU A 42 13.61 3.74 12.04
N ASP A 43 13.31 4.76 12.84
CA ASP A 43 11.94 5.04 13.26
C ASP A 43 11.12 5.67 12.11
N THR A 44 10.37 4.81 11.41
CA THR A 44 9.43 5.18 10.35
C THR A 44 8.06 5.64 10.87
N ASP A 45 7.72 5.35 12.13
CA ASP A 45 6.47 5.79 12.75
C ASP A 45 6.46 7.32 12.94
N ARG A 46 7.64 7.97 12.88
CA ARG A 46 7.74 9.43 12.78
C ARG A 46 6.98 10.01 11.58
N PHE A 47 6.71 9.23 10.54
CA PHE A 47 6.03 9.68 9.34
C PHE A 47 4.53 9.35 9.33
N GLY A 48 4.01 8.83 10.44
CA GLY A 48 2.59 8.54 10.62
C GLY A 48 2.37 7.10 11.10
N THR A 49 1.30 6.89 11.87
CA THR A 49 0.95 5.57 12.42
C THR A 49 -0.47 5.15 12.06
N PHE A 50 -0.70 3.84 11.92
CA PHE A 50 -2.04 3.29 11.69
C PHE A 50 -2.97 3.45 12.90
N THR A 51 -2.40 3.63 14.10
CA THR A 51 -3.15 3.83 15.34
C THR A 51 -3.49 5.28 15.64
N ARG A 52 -3.46 6.17 14.63
CA ARG A 52 -3.91 7.57 14.73
C ARG A 52 -3.12 8.44 15.74
N GLU A 53 -1.97 7.99 16.21
CA GLU A 53 -1.13 8.74 17.15
C GLU A 53 -0.34 9.85 16.45
N LYS A 54 0.07 9.62 15.20
CA LYS A 54 0.78 10.59 14.39
C LYS A 54 0.19 10.67 12.99
N ASN A 55 -0.11 11.89 12.56
CA ASN A 55 -0.60 12.14 11.20
C ASN A 55 0.53 12.02 10.18
N ARG A 56 0.15 11.55 8.99
CA ARG A 56 1.04 11.51 7.83
C ARG A 56 1.35 12.94 7.34
N PRO A 57 2.59 13.26 6.91
CA PRO A 57 2.97 14.59 6.45
C PRO A 57 2.47 14.95 5.03
N GLY A 58 2.02 13.98 4.24
CA GLY A 58 1.57 14.19 2.85
C GLY A 58 0.84 12.99 2.26
N SER A 59 0.88 12.84 0.94
CA SER A 59 0.33 11.65 0.26
C SER A 59 1.12 10.38 0.63
N GLN A 60 0.59 9.20 0.31
CA GLN A 60 1.33 7.93 0.48
C GLN A 60 2.68 7.97 -0.25
N LEU A 61 2.69 8.45 -1.49
CA LEU A 61 3.91 8.53 -2.29
C LEU A 61 4.93 9.52 -1.71
N GLU A 62 4.49 10.73 -1.33
CA GLU A 62 5.38 11.71 -0.69
C GLU A 62 5.99 11.15 0.60
N THR A 63 5.18 10.44 1.38
CA THR A 63 5.62 9.86 2.65
C THR A 63 6.62 8.72 2.42
N ALA A 64 6.36 7.84 1.46
CA ALA A 64 7.30 6.80 1.05
C ALA A 64 8.62 7.42 0.57
N ARG A 65 8.58 8.53 -0.17
CA ARG A 65 9.77 9.26 -0.63
C ARG A 65 10.57 9.85 0.53
N LEU A 66 9.90 10.43 1.53
CA LEU A 66 10.56 10.92 2.74
C LEU A 66 11.22 9.78 3.53
N LYS A 67 10.55 8.63 3.66
CA LYS A 67 11.11 7.42 4.30
C LYS A 67 12.35 6.92 3.56
N ALA A 68 12.28 6.79 2.24
CA ALA A 68 13.40 6.36 1.40
C ALA A 68 14.59 7.31 1.56
N LYS A 69 14.37 8.63 1.44
CA LYS A 69 15.42 9.64 1.61
C LYS A 69 16.06 9.60 3.00
N GLN A 70 15.27 9.41 4.05
CA GLN A 70 15.83 9.27 5.40
C GLN A 70 16.69 8.01 5.53
N ALA A 71 16.23 6.87 5.00
CA ALA A 71 17.00 5.63 5.04
C ALA A 71 18.34 5.73 4.30
N LEU A 72 18.36 6.37 3.13
CA LEU A 72 19.59 6.69 2.40
C LEU A 72 20.53 7.59 3.23
N SER A 73 19.99 8.65 3.82
CA SER A 73 20.78 9.59 4.63
C SER A 73 21.40 8.94 5.88
N LEU A 74 20.74 7.95 6.48
CA LEU A 74 21.23 7.27 7.68
C LEU A 74 22.30 6.22 7.37
N THR A 75 22.20 5.56 6.22
CA THR A 75 23.05 4.42 5.87
C THR A 75 24.21 4.79 4.95
N GLY A 76 24.10 5.89 4.19
CA GLY A 76 25.04 6.24 3.13
C GLY A 76 24.87 5.42 1.85
N GLU A 77 23.88 4.51 1.80
CA GLU A 77 23.55 3.77 0.60
C GLU A 77 22.86 4.67 -0.43
N THR A 78 22.80 4.19 -1.68
CA THR A 78 22.24 4.98 -2.80
C THR A 78 20.94 4.40 -3.37
N LEU A 79 20.45 3.29 -2.82
CA LEU A 79 19.24 2.62 -3.25
C LEU A 79 18.37 2.33 -2.04
N ALA A 80 17.12 2.80 -2.07
CA ALA A 80 16.17 2.60 -1.00
C ALA A 80 14.84 2.08 -1.52
N ILE A 81 14.23 1.23 -0.70
CA ILE A 81 12.86 0.76 -0.86
C ILE A 81 12.05 1.33 0.29
N ALA A 82 10.86 1.87 0.03
CA ALA A 82 9.96 2.34 1.09
C ALA A 82 8.54 1.84 0.85
N SER A 83 7.82 1.54 1.92
CA SER A 83 6.42 1.08 1.84
C SER A 83 5.46 1.99 2.58
N GLU A 84 4.31 2.26 1.98
CA GLU A 84 3.22 3.05 2.57
C GLU A 84 1.85 2.46 2.24
N GLY A 85 1.00 2.36 3.27
CA GLY A 85 -0.31 1.75 3.16
C GLY A 85 -1.42 2.69 3.64
N ALA A 86 -2.63 2.52 3.15
CA ALA A 86 -3.80 3.26 3.63
C ALA A 86 -5.05 2.40 3.48
N PHE A 87 -5.90 2.43 4.51
CA PHE A 87 -7.23 1.84 4.46
C PHE A 87 -8.27 2.95 4.30
N GLY A 88 -9.28 2.71 3.48
CA GLY A 88 -10.32 3.70 3.21
C GLY A 88 -11.39 3.17 2.29
N PRO A 89 -12.37 4.02 1.94
CA PRO A 89 -13.40 3.65 0.98
C PRO A 89 -12.82 3.45 -0.42
N HIS A 90 -13.33 2.46 -1.14
CA HIS A 90 -12.91 2.17 -2.51
C HIS A 90 -13.25 3.36 -3.42
N PRO A 91 -12.33 3.83 -4.28
CA PRO A 91 -12.51 5.05 -5.08
C PRO A 91 -13.75 5.06 -5.97
N GLN A 92 -14.16 3.87 -6.44
CA GLN A 92 -15.36 3.70 -7.28
C GLN A 92 -16.56 3.15 -6.52
N ILE A 93 -16.37 2.61 -5.31
CA ILE A 93 -17.42 1.93 -4.52
C ILE A 93 -17.31 2.41 -3.07
N PRO A 94 -17.82 3.61 -2.74
CA PRO A 94 -17.47 4.28 -1.48
C PRO A 94 -17.86 3.54 -0.19
N TRP A 95 -18.78 2.57 -0.25
CA TRP A 95 -19.19 1.76 0.91
C TRP A 95 -18.35 0.49 1.11
N LEU A 96 -17.46 0.16 0.18
CA LEU A 96 -16.54 -0.97 0.29
C LEU A 96 -15.19 -0.48 0.82
N SER A 97 -14.68 -1.09 1.88
CA SER A 97 -13.33 -0.78 2.36
C SER A 97 -12.29 -1.41 1.45
N CYS A 98 -11.17 -0.72 1.25
CA CYS A 98 -10.02 -1.22 0.52
C CYS A 98 -8.71 -0.92 1.25
N ASP A 99 -7.73 -1.78 1.01
CA ASP A 99 -6.32 -1.57 1.30
C ASP A 99 -5.61 -1.02 0.06
N ARG A 100 -4.91 0.11 0.21
CA ARG A 100 -4.03 0.64 -0.83
C ARG A 100 -2.60 0.59 -0.32
N GLU A 101 -1.78 -0.26 -0.91
CA GLU A 101 -0.36 -0.39 -0.60
C GLU A 101 0.49 0.17 -1.75
N ILE A 102 1.59 0.83 -1.39
CA ILE A 102 2.58 1.41 -2.31
C ILE A 102 3.97 0.96 -1.87
N ILE A 103 4.78 0.50 -2.83
CA ILE A 103 6.21 0.25 -2.68
C ILE A 103 6.96 1.19 -3.63
N LEU A 104 7.84 2.00 -3.07
CA LEU A 104 8.70 2.93 -3.79
C LEU A 104 10.11 2.36 -3.86
N LEU A 105 10.70 2.30 -5.06
CA LEU A 105 12.14 2.19 -5.27
C LEU A 105 12.69 3.57 -5.64
N LEU A 106 13.71 4.01 -4.91
CA LEU A 106 14.43 5.26 -5.16
C LEU A 106 15.92 4.96 -5.33
N ASP A 107 16.46 5.21 -6.51
CA ASP A 107 17.87 4.98 -6.85
C ASP A 107 18.58 6.29 -7.21
N GLN A 108 19.49 6.73 -6.35
CA GLN A 108 20.28 7.94 -6.56
C GLN A 108 21.39 7.77 -7.59
N ARG A 109 21.87 6.54 -7.84
CA ARG A 109 22.93 6.32 -8.86
C ARG A 109 22.37 6.37 -10.27
N GLN A 110 21.20 5.76 -10.46
CA GLN A 110 20.54 5.75 -11.76
C GLN A 110 19.66 6.98 -12.00
N GLU A 111 19.36 7.74 -10.93
CA GLU A 111 18.46 8.90 -10.90
C GLU A 111 17.04 8.52 -11.32
N ILE A 112 16.52 7.45 -10.72
CA ILE A 112 15.21 6.88 -11.05
C ILE A 112 14.35 6.71 -9.80
N GLU A 113 13.05 6.86 -10.01
CA GLU A 113 12.01 6.56 -9.05
C GLU A 113 10.98 5.65 -9.70
N ILE A 114 10.69 4.50 -9.09
CA ILE A 114 9.73 3.52 -9.63
C ILE A 114 8.79 3.09 -8.52
N VAL A 115 7.50 3.05 -8.82
CA VAL A 115 6.43 2.76 -7.87
C VAL A 115 5.73 1.47 -8.27
N GLY A 116 5.55 0.56 -7.33
CA GLY A 116 4.56 -0.51 -7.40
C GLY A 116 3.41 -0.21 -6.46
N GLN A 117 2.20 -0.62 -6.83
CA GLN A 117 1.02 -0.41 -6.00
C GLN A 117 0.03 -1.55 -6.09
N THR A 118 -0.83 -1.67 -5.08
CA THR A 118 -1.97 -2.58 -5.08
C THR A 118 -3.16 -1.92 -4.41
N LEU A 119 -4.34 -2.18 -4.96
CA LEU A 119 -5.63 -1.86 -4.35
C LEU A 119 -6.37 -3.17 -4.11
N SER A 120 -6.50 -3.59 -2.86
CA SER A 120 -7.20 -4.81 -2.48
C SER A 120 -8.52 -4.50 -1.79
N THR A 121 -9.58 -5.20 -2.17
CA THR A 121 -10.86 -5.22 -1.44
C THR A 121 -10.94 -6.37 -0.44
N GLU A 122 -9.98 -7.29 -0.46
CA GLU A 122 -9.80 -8.32 0.54
C GLU A 122 -9.14 -7.68 1.77
N THR A 123 -9.95 -7.21 2.70
CA THR A 123 -9.47 -6.61 3.95
C THR A 123 -10.45 -6.87 5.08
N ASN A 124 -9.90 -7.08 6.28
CA ASN A 124 -10.67 -7.16 7.51
C ASN A 124 -10.80 -5.81 8.21
N PHE A 125 -10.46 -4.68 7.54
CA PHE A 125 -10.52 -3.35 8.11
C PHE A 125 -11.90 -3.03 8.69
N ALA A 126 -12.02 -3.16 10.01
CA ALA A 126 -13.27 -3.04 10.71
C ALA A 126 -13.05 -2.49 12.12
N SER A 127 -14.10 -1.89 12.65
CA SER A 127 -14.14 -1.45 14.05
C SER A 127 -15.57 -1.47 14.58
N GLN A 128 -15.70 -1.55 15.89
CA GLN A 128 -16.98 -1.62 16.57
C GLN A 128 -16.88 -1.03 17.97
N THR A 129 -17.95 -0.36 18.43
CA THR A 129 -18.12 -0.07 19.86
C THR A 129 -18.76 -1.28 20.54
N ILE A 130 -18.16 -1.75 21.63
CA ILE A 130 -18.60 -2.91 22.38
C ILE A 130 -18.78 -2.56 23.87
N THR A 131 -19.56 -3.37 24.55
CA THR A 131 -19.92 -3.22 25.97
C THR A 131 -19.61 -4.47 26.79
N SER A 132 -19.22 -5.57 26.14
CA SER A 132 -18.97 -6.85 26.80
C SER A 132 -17.90 -7.68 26.09
N TYR A 133 -17.33 -8.65 26.80
CA TYR A 133 -16.41 -9.62 26.23
C TYR A 133 -17.08 -10.52 25.18
N ALA A 134 -18.37 -10.84 25.32
CA ALA A 134 -19.11 -11.62 24.32
C ALA A 134 -19.18 -10.88 22.96
N GLU A 135 -19.40 -9.56 22.98
CA GLU A 135 -19.34 -8.74 21.77
C GLU A 135 -17.91 -8.67 21.20
N ALA A 136 -16.88 -8.61 22.04
CA ALA A 136 -15.49 -8.67 21.62
C ALA A 136 -15.17 -9.99 20.88
N GLN A 137 -15.62 -11.13 21.42
CA GLN A 137 -15.44 -12.45 20.79
C GLN A 137 -16.15 -12.53 19.43
N ALA A 138 -17.37 -12.00 19.33
CA ALA A 138 -18.11 -11.96 18.07
C ALA A 138 -17.40 -11.11 17.00
N PHE A 139 -16.79 -9.99 17.39
CA PHE A 139 -15.96 -9.18 16.50
C PHE A 139 -14.68 -9.92 16.10
N ALA A 140 -13.97 -10.50 17.08
CA ALA A 140 -12.71 -11.21 16.89
C ALA A 140 -12.85 -12.35 15.85
N ALA A 141 -13.92 -13.14 15.95
CA ALA A 141 -14.22 -14.21 14.99
C ALA A 141 -14.37 -13.68 13.55
N LYS A 142 -15.08 -12.57 13.36
CA LYS A 142 -15.26 -11.94 12.04
C LYS A 142 -13.98 -11.31 11.51
N ALA A 143 -13.14 -10.79 12.40
CA ALA A 143 -11.87 -10.16 12.07
C ALA A 143 -10.78 -11.16 11.66
N GLY A 144 -11.00 -12.47 11.80
CA GLY A 144 -9.99 -13.49 11.52
C GLY A 144 -8.94 -13.64 12.63
N PHE A 145 -9.31 -13.35 13.87
CA PHE A 145 -8.50 -13.60 15.06
C PHE A 145 -8.32 -15.11 15.30
N PRO A 146 -7.15 -15.59 15.80
CA PRO A 146 -5.97 -14.84 16.24
C PRO A 146 -4.90 -14.61 15.15
N ALA A 147 -5.16 -15.06 13.92
CA ALA A 147 -4.24 -14.81 12.80
C ALA A 147 -4.06 -13.30 12.57
N HIS A 148 -5.17 -12.57 12.65
CA HIS A 148 -5.21 -11.12 12.71
C HIS A 148 -5.21 -10.63 14.16
N GLY A 149 -4.37 -9.64 14.46
CA GLY A 149 -4.35 -8.98 15.75
C GLY A 149 -5.53 -8.02 15.93
N LEU A 150 -5.77 -7.65 17.19
CA LEU A 150 -6.80 -6.69 17.57
C LEU A 150 -6.20 -5.54 18.37
N ILE A 151 -6.91 -4.41 18.34
CA ILE A 151 -6.66 -3.25 19.18
C ILE A 151 -7.92 -2.99 20.02
N ILE A 152 -7.73 -2.80 21.32
CA ILE A 152 -8.78 -2.40 22.26
C ILE A 152 -8.45 -1.01 22.80
N MET A 153 -9.44 -0.13 22.85
CA MET A 153 -9.33 1.22 23.39
C MET A 153 -10.49 1.52 24.33
N SER A 154 -10.24 2.27 25.40
CA SER A 154 -11.32 2.70 26.31
C SER A 154 -12.32 3.65 25.64
N ASP A 155 -11.89 4.39 24.62
CA ASP A 155 -12.72 5.22 23.74
C ASP A 155 -12.05 5.29 22.35
N ARG A 156 -12.84 5.46 21.28
CA ARG A 156 -12.34 5.50 19.90
C ARG A 156 -11.29 6.58 19.68
N ASP A 157 -11.43 7.73 20.34
CA ASP A 157 -10.60 8.92 20.15
C ASP A 157 -9.71 9.22 21.36
N THR A 158 -9.50 8.21 22.23
CA THR A 158 -8.61 8.35 23.39
C THR A 158 -7.20 8.72 22.94
N LYS A 159 -6.62 9.72 23.61
CA LYS A 159 -5.21 10.11 23.42
C LYS A 159 -4.29 9.53 24.49
N ASN A 160 -4.84 8.82 25.46
CA ASN A 160 -4.06 8.22 26.53
C ASN A 160 -3.46 6.88 26.06
N PRO A 161 -2.14 6.75 25.88
CA PRO A 161 -1.53 5.53 25.38
C PRO A 161 -1.75 4.33 26.31
N SER A 162 -1.89 4.54 27.62
CA SER A 162 -2.15 3.44 28.57
C SER A 162 -3.56 2.86 28.47
N ALA A 163 -4.44 3.52 27.72
CA ALA A 163 -5.79 3.06 27.42
C ALA A 163 -5.90 2.44 26.02
N ILE A 164 -4.77 2.19 25.33
CA ILE A 164 -4.70 1.59 24.00
C ILE A 164 -3.90 0.28 24.08
N PHE A 165 -4.60 -0.84 23.98
CA PHE A 165 -4.01 -2.18 23.99
C PHE A 165 -3.88 -2.67 22.56
N LYS A 166 -2.65 -2.81 22.05
CA LYS A 166 -2.38 -3.19 20.66
C LYS A 166 -1.72 -4.56 20.56
N GLY A 167 -1.80 -5.21 19.40
CA GLY A 167 -1.08 -6.47 19.14
C GLY A 167 -1.66 -7.65 19.91
N ILE A 168 -2.96 -7.59 20.23
CA ILE A 168 -3.67 -8.64 20.94
C ILE A 168 -3.83 -9.83 19.98
N ARG A 169 -3.26 -10.98 20.33
CA ARG A 169 -3.24 -12.20 19.48
C ARG A 169 -3.57 -13.50 20.23
N THR A 170 -4.04 -13.41 21.47
CA THR A 170 -4.44 -14.58 22.28
C THR A 170 -5.74 -14.28 23.02
N GLU A 171 -6.55 -15.32 23.26
CA GLU A 171 -7.82 -15.17 23.98
C GLU A 171 -7.62 -14.58 25.37
N ALA A 172 -6.57 -15.00 26.08
CA ALA A 172 -6.23 -14.46 27.40
C ALA A 172 -5.94 -12.96 27.33
N ALA A 173 -5.11 -12.51 26.37
CA ALA A 173 -4.79 -11.10 26.20
C ALA A 173 -6.03 -10.28 25.77
N LEU A 174 -6.91 -10.85 24.97
CA LEU A 174 -8.17 -10.20 24.58
C LEU A 174 -9.07 -10.00 25.79
N TYR A 175 -9.25 -11.04 26.61
CA TYR A 175 -10.05 -10.95 27.83
C TYR A 175 -9.49 -9.89 28.79
N GLU A 176 -8.19 -9.92 29.06
CA GLU A 176 -7.52 -8.95 29.93
C GLU A 176 -7.68 -7.51 29.41
N ALA A 177 -7.42 -7.28 28.12
CA ALA A 177 -7.55 -5.95 27.52
C ALA A 177 -8.99 -5.41 27.59
N VAL A 178 -9.99 -6.26 27.34
CA VAL A 178 -11.41 -5.88 27.43
C VAL A 178 -11.80 -5.53 28.87
N MET A 179 -11.43 -6.35 29.85
CA MET A 179 -11.72 -6.08 31.26
C MET A 179 -11.04 -4.79 31.75
N GLN A 180 -9.77 -4.59 31.40
CA GLN A 180 -9.05 -3.37 31.77
C GLN A 180 -9.66 -2.13 31.10
N ALA A 181 -9.98 -2.19 29.80
CA ALA A 181 -10.57 -1.07 29.09
C ALA A 181 -11.97 -0.71 29.63
N LEU A 182 -12.81 -1.71 29.96
CA LEU A 182 -14.13 -1.48 30.57
C LEU A 182 -14.01 -0.83 31.94
N ALA A 183 -13.06 -1.26 32.77
CA ALA A 183 -12.82 -0.66 34.08
C ALA A 183 -12.32 0.79 33.99
N GLN A 184 -11.60 1.15 32.92
CA GLN A 184 -11.13 2.51 32.67
C GLN A 184 -12.18 3.40 31.97
N SER A 185 -13.20 2.81 31.34
CA SER A 185 -14.20 3.54 30.58
C SER A 185 -15.27 4.16 31.49
N THR A 186 -15.53 5.45 31.32
CA THR A 186 -16.58 6.17 32.07
C THR A 186 -17.99 5.88 31.58
N SER A 187 -18.16 5.35 30.36
CA SER A 187 -19.46 5.13 29.71
C SER A 187 -19.86 3.65 29.63
N SER A 188 -19.06 2.75 30.22
CA SER A 188 -19.16 1.28 30.03
C SER A 188 -19.19 0.84 28.55
N ARG A 189 -18.58 1.64 27.67
CA ARG A 189 -18.42 1.36 26.23
C ARG A 189 -16.96 1.51 25.89
N ILE A 190 -16.43 0.55 25.14
CA ILE A 190 -15.06 0.55 24.66
C ILE A 190 -15.05 0.33 23.14
N HIS A 191 -13.94 0.62 22.50
CA HIS A 191 -13.78 0.49 21.05
C HIS A 191 -12.82 -0.66 20.74
N ILE A 192 -13.22 -1.52 19.80
CA ILE A 192 -12.41 -2.61 19.26
C ILE A 192 -12.19 -2.36 17.77
N GLU A 193 -10.99 -2.62 17.28
CA GLU A 193 -10.68 -2.58 15.86
C GLU A 193 -9.64 -3.64 15.47
N THR A 194 -9.59 -3.94 14.18
CA THR A 194 -8.57 -4.82 13.62
C THR A 194 -7.20 -4.13 13.66
N ASP A 195 -6.18 -4.86 14.09
CA ASP A 195 -4.82 -4.34 14.10
C ASP A 195 -4.26 -4.35 12.68
N MET A 196 -4.34 -3.21 12.01
CA MET A 196 -3.91 -3.09 10.62
C MET A 196 -2.39 -2.99 10.46
N ARG A 197 -1.59 -3.09 11.54
CA ARG A 197 -0.12 -3.10 11.43
C ARG A 197 0.32 -4.41 10.76
N ALA A 198 1.25 -4.32 9.83
CA ALA A 198 1.61 -5.43 8.93
C ALA A 198 1.96 -6.75 9.66
N MET A 199 2.79 -6.69 10.70
CA MET A 199 3.13 -7.85 11.56
C MET A 199 1.95 -8.54 12.27
N HIS A 200 0.79 -7.90 12.31
CA HIS A 200 -0.43 -8.40 12.93
C HIS A 200 -1.55 -8.68 11.91
N ASN A 201 -1.29 -8.50 10.62
CA ASN A 201 -2.33 -8.61 9.59
C ASN A 201 -1.80 -9.38 8.37
N PRO A 202 -1.98 -10.71 8.31
CA PRO A 202 -1.50 -11.51 7.19
C PRO A 202 -2.15 -11.13 5.84
N THR A 203 -3.42 -10.71 5.82
CA THR A 203 -4.07 -10.22 4.58
C THR A 203 -3.39 -8.97 4.04
N ARG A 204 -3.04 -8.02 4.91
CA ARG A 204 -2.24 -6.86 4.53
C ARG A 204 -0.85 -7.24 4.03
N MET A 205 -0.21 -8.24 4.64
CA MET A 205 1.10 -8.74 4.18
C MET A 205 1.03 -9.28 2.74
N GLN A 206 -0.08 -9.90 2.36
CA GLN A 206 -0.33 -10.32 0.97
C GLN A 206 -0.50 -9.12 0.04
N ALA A 207 -1.21 -8.07 0.45
CA ALA A 207 -1.34 -6.84 -0.34
C ALA A 207 0.01 -6.12 -0.54
N ILE A 208 0.88 -6.12 0.48
CA ILE A 208 2.25 -5.60 0.39
C ILE A 208 3.09 -6.43 -0.60
N ALA A 209 2.97 -7.76 -0.57
CA ALA A 209 3.63 -8.64 -1.51
C ALA A 209 3.20 -8.35 -2.96
N ALA A 210 1.88 -8.24 -3.21
CA ALA A 210 1.34 -7.89 -4.52
C ALA A 210 1.83 -6.52 -5.02
N ALA A 211 1.94 -5.52 -4.14
CA ALA A 211 2.50 -4.22 -4.49
C ALA A 211 4.00 -4.30 -4.83
N THR A 212 4.72 -5.23 -4.21
CA THR A 212 6.13 -5.52 -4.51
C THR A 212 6.28 -6.22 -5.86
N GLU A 213 5.38 -7.16 -6.19
CA GLU A 213 5.34 -7.80 -7.52
C GLU A 213 5.01 -6.80 -8.63
N ASP A 214 4.07 -5.86 -8.37
CA ASP A 214 3.79 -4.75 -9.28
C ASP A 214 5.03 -3.86 -9.49
N LEU A 215 5.78 -3.56 -8.42
CA LEU A 215 7.05 -2.85 -8.54
C LEU A 215 8.04 -3.58 -9.45
N VAL A 216 8.21 -4.90 -9.28
CA VAL A 216 9.09 -5.70 -10.14
C VAL A 216 8.62 -5.65 -11.61
N ARG A 217 7.31 -5.76 -11.86
CA ARG A 217 6.74 -5.62 -13.21
C ARG A 217 7.08 -4.26 -13.81
N ASN A 218 6.93 -3.18 -13.04
CA ASN A 218 7.20 -1.81 -13.49
C ASN A 218 8.69 -1.58 -13.74
N ILE A 219 9.58 -2.16 -12.92
CA ILE A 219 11.03 -2.11 -13.13
C ILE A 219 11.43 -2.80 -14.44
N ARG A 220 10.79 -3.93 -14.77
CA ARG A 220 11.07 -4.69 -16.00
C ARG A 220 10.57 -4.03 -17.27
N GLN A 221 9.67 -3.05 -17.17
CA GLN A 221 9.33 -2.19 -18.29
C GLN A 221 10.51 -1.24 -18.54
N VAL A 222 11.34 -1.56 -19.53
CA VAL A 222 12.53 -0.76 -19.86
C VAL A 222 12.26 0.13 -21.06
N CYS A 223 12.89 1.30 -21.08
CA CYS A 223 12.80 2.21 -22.20
C CYS A 223 13.43 1.56 -23.45
N PRO A 224 12.73 1.52 -24.59
CA PRO A 224 13.28 0.91 -25.81
C PRO A 224 14.46 1.69 -26.40
N GLN A 225 14.61 2.98 -26.06
CA GLN A 225 15.69 3.81 -26.55
C GLN A 225 16.97 3.74 -25.70
N CYS A 226 16.85 3.72 -24.37
CA CYS A 226 18.02 3.81 -23.48
C CYS A 226 18.16 2.66 -22.47
N GLY A 227 17.20 1.71 -22.43
CA GLY A 227 17.19 0.60 -21.49
C GLY A 227 16.87 0.97 -20.04
N CYS A 228 16.60 2.25 -19.75
CA CYS A 228 16.27 2.70 -18.39
C CYS A 228 15.00 2.01 -17.85
N PRO A 229 15.02 1.43 -16.63
CA PRO A 229 13.86 0.79 -16.03
C PRO A 229 12.77 1.80 -15.65
N GLY A 230 11.53 1.32 -15.53
CA GLY A 230 10.38 2.14 -15.17
C GLY A 230 9.81 2.94 -16.36
N PHE A 231 9.84 2.39 -17.57
CA PHE A 231 9.13 2.94 -18.72
C PHE A 231 7.63 2.72 -18.51
N ALA A 232 6.97 3.74 -17.96
CA ALA A 232 5.61 3.63 -17.45
C ALA A 232 4.68 4.64 -18.13
N ILE A 233 3.37 4.40 -17.98
CA ILE A 233 2.33 5.29 -18.46
C ILE A 233 2.38 6.60 -17.68
N VAL A 234 2.55 7.71 -18.39
CA VAL A 234 2.48 9.07 -17.82
C VAL A 234 1.14 9.75 -18.12
N GLU A 235 0.42 9.28 -19.13
CA GLU A 235 -0.86 9.85 -19.52
C GLU A 235 -1.78 8.79 -20.12
N ALA A 236 -3.06 8.82 -19.75
CA ALA A 236 -4.12 8.06 -20.42
C ALA A 236 -5.02 9.05 -21.19
N LEU A 237 -5.04 8.92 -22.51
CA LEU A 237 -5.79 9.77 -23.41
C LEU A 237 -7.17 9.15 -23.65
N THR A 238 -8.22 9.85 -23.23
CA THR A 238 -9.62 9.45 -23.45
C THR A 238 -10.07 9.70 -24.89
N GLY A 239 -11.23 9.16 -25.26
CA GLY A 239 -11.86 9.41 -26.56
C GLY A 239 -12.01 8.16 -27.41
N LEU A 240 -12.07 6.97 -26.79
CA LEU A 240 -12.42 5.76 -27.51
C LEU A 240 -13.81 5.94 -28.12
N VAL A 241 -13.95 5.69 -29.42
CA VAL A 241 -15.20 5.98 -30.15
C VAL A 241 -16.28 4.96 -29.83
N CYS A 242 -17.52 5.40 -29.66
CA CYS A 242 -18.68 4.52 -29.49
C CYS A 242 -18.86 3.61 -30.72
N ALA A 243 -19.14 2.32 -30.49
CA ALA A 243 -19.40 1.36 -31.57
C ALA A 243 -20.66 1.69 -32.39
N HIS A 244 -21.60 2.47 -31.84
CA HIS A 244 -22.87 2.81 -32.48
C HIS A 244 -22.90 4.22 -33.09
N CYS A 245 -22.69 5.26 -32.26
CA CYS A 245 -22.80 6.66 -32.72
C CYS A 245 -21.45 7.29 -33.09
N HIS A 246 -20.34 6.58 -32.90
CA HIS A 246 -18.96 7.05 -33.15
C HIS A 246 -18.52 8.30 -32.39
N SER A 247 -19.35 8.82 -31.47
CA SER A 247 -18.95 9.92 -30.59
C SER A 247 -17.84 9.47 -29.63
N PRO A 248 -16.89 10.36 -29.29
CA PRO A 248 -15.84 10.06 -28.32
C PRO A 248 -16.43 9.81 -26.94
N THR A 249 -15.95 8.77 -26.25
CA THR A 249 -16.35 8.45 -24.87
C THR A 249 -15.27 8.86 -23.86
N ARG A 250 -15.58 8.71 -22.57
CA ARG A 250 -14.60 8.90 -21.48
C ARG A 250 -13.62 7.72 -21.34
N LEU A 251 -13.79 6.66 -22.12
CA LEU A 251 -12.88 5.51 -22.07
C LEU A 251 -11.55 5.84 -22.74
N THR A 252 -10.49 5.20 -22.23
CA THR A 252 -9.12 5.33 -22.72
C THR A 252 -9.02 4.85 -24.16
N ARG A 253 -8.60 5.75 -25.05
CA ARG A 253 -8.26 5.43 -26.44
C ARG A 253 -6.82 4.99 -26.57
N SER A 254 -5.93 5.69 -25.88
CA SER A 254 -4.49 5.45 -25.92
C SER A 254 -3.82 5.83 -24.62
N VAL A 255 -2.60 5.35 -24.43
CA VAL A 255 -1.74 5.71 -23.30
C VAL A 255 -0.40 6.17 -23.83
N ARG A 256 0.18 7.17 -23.19
CA ARG A 256 1.55 7.61 -23.46
C ARG A 256 2.47 7.04 -22.39
N TYR A 257 3.43 6.25 -22.82
CA TYR A 257 4.59 5.87 -22.02
C TYR A 257 5.66 6.94 -22.15
N GLU A 258 6.43 7.18 -21.09
CA GLU A 258 7.57 8.09 -21.13
C GLU A 258 8.72 7.59 -20.26
N CYS A 259 9.94 7.76 -20.76
CA CYS A 259 11.15 7.46 -20.00
C CYS A 259 11.56 8.64 -19.14
N GLN A 260 11.68 8.42 -17.84
CA GLN A 260 12.16 9.42 -16.88
C GLN A 260 13.59 9.94 -17.11
N LYS A 261 14.40 9.26 -17.95
CA LYS A 261 15.82 9.58 -18.18
C LYS A 261 16.10 10.24 -19.52
N CYS A 262 15.62 9.65 -20.62
CA CYS A 262 15.84 10.20 -21.96
C CYS A 262 14.63 10.93 -22.55
N HIS A 263 13.50 10.98 -21.83
CA HIS A 263 12.23 11.57 -22.27
C HIS A 263 11.68 10.99 -23.58
N PHE A 264 12.17 9.83 -24.03
CA PHE A 264 11.53 9.08 -25.10
C PHE A 264 10.09 8.79 -24.69
N SER A 265 9.15 9.07 -25.59
CA SER A 265 7.74 8.80 -25.38
C SER A 265 7.16 7.99 -26.54
N GLU A 266 6.22 7.12 -26.20
CA GLU A 266 5.52 6.27 -27.14
C GLU A 266 4.03 6.28 -26.80
N GLU A 267 3.19 6.57 -27.80
CA GLU A 267 1.74 6.44 -27.67
C GLU A 267 1.32 5.05 -28.15
N VAL A 268 0.66 4.30 -27.27
CA VAL A 268 0.09 2.98 -27.58
C VAL A 268 -1.42 3.11 -27.66
N LEU A 269 -1.97 2.84 -28.85
CA LEU A 269 -3.41 2.78 -29.08
C LEU A 269 -4.01 1.51 -28.47
N PHE A 270 -5.22 1.65 -27.94
CA PHE A 270 -6.04 0.53 -27.45
C PHE A 270 -5.32 -0.36 -26.43
N PRO A 271 -4.80 0.20 -25.32
CA PRO A 271 -4.02 -0.57 -24.33
C PRO A 271 -4.79 -1.75 -23.72
N ASN A 272 -6.12 -1.69 -23.74
CA ASN A 272 -7.01 -2.74 -23.24
C ASN A 272 -7.53 -3.66 -24.35
N GLY A 273 -7.00 -3.57 -25.58
CA GLY A 273 -7.45 -4.32 -26.75
C GLY A 273 -8.80 -3.87 -27.36
N LEU A 274 -9.47 -2.91 -26.73
CA LEU A 274 -10.75 -2.37 -27.21
C LEU A 274 -10.52 -1.26 -28.23
N THR A 275 -11.03 -1.44 -29.45
CA THR A 275 -10.97 -0.44 -30.53
C THR A 275 -12.21 0.47 -30.57
N THR A 276 -13.29 0.04 -29.93
CA THR A 276 -14.55 0.80 -29.79
C THR A 276 -15.12 0.64 -28.39
N ALA A 277 -15.86 1.64 -27.92
CA ALA A 277 -16.59 1.63 -26.66
C ALA A 277 -17.97 1.00 -26.81
N ASP A 278 -18.41 0.26 -25.79
CA ASP A 278 -19.79 -0.21 -25.67
C ASP A 278 -20.75 1.00 -25.61
N PRO A 279 -21.84 1.03 -26.40
CA PRO A 279 -22.87 2.06 -26.32
C PRO A 279 -23.40 2.31 -24.90
N ALA A 280 -23.40 1.30 -24.00
CA ALA A 280 -23.78 1.45 -22.60
C ALA A 280 -22.86 2.40 -21.80
N GLN A 281 -21.64 2.66 -22.28
CA GLN A 281 -20.67 3.58 -21.69
C GLN A 281 -20.56 4.92 -22.45
N CYS A 282 -21.40 5.12 -23.47
CA CYS A 282 -21.43 6.33 -24.27
C CYS A 282 -22.49 7.31 -23.74
N LEU A 283 -22.07 8.52 -23.33
CA LEU A 283 -22.97 9.56 -22.83
C LEU A 283 -24.02 10.06 -23.85
N TYR A 284 -23.87 9.73 -25.13
CA TYR A 284 -24.87 10.04 -26.16
C TYR A 284 -25.88 8.90 -26.36
N CYS A 285 -25.42 7.64 -26.34
CA CYS A 285 -26.30 6.48 -26.51
C CYS A 285 -26.98 6.07 -25.20
N ASN A 286 -26.33 6.33 -24.07
CA ASN A 286 -26.78 6.04 -22.71
C ASN A 286 -26.45 7.25 -21.81
N PRO A 287 -27.24 8.35 -21.92
CA PRO A 287 -27.02 9.58 -21.16
C PRO A 287 -27.24 9.42 -19.64
#